data_AF-A0A074MFA1-F1
#
_entry.id   AF-A0A074MFA1-F1
#
_cell.length_a   1.000
_cell.length_b   1.000
_cell.length_c   1.000
_cell.angle_alpha   90.00
_cell.angle_beta   90.00
_cell.angle_gamma   90.00
#
_symmetry.space_group_name_H-M   'P 1'
#
loop_
_entity.id
_entity.type
_entity.pdbx_description
1 polymer ?
#
loop_
_entity_poly.entity_id
_entity_poly.type
_entity_poly.pdbx_seq_one_letter_code
_entity_poly.pdbx_strand_id
1 'polypeptide(L)' 'MGQYDDLKRLVEAVHAYRTRRTIPADAEELDAICTRILENDTFDETAIEWKRISDYEQEVNGGSWPKPD' A
#
# COMPACT_ATOMS: atom_id res chain seq x y z
N MET A 1 2.66 -14.81 7.42
CA MET A 1 1.36 -14.65 6.75
C MET A 1 1.48 -15.20 5.35
N GLY A 2 0.41 -15.78 4.79
CA GLY A 2 0.44 -16.33 3.44
C GLY A 2 0.27 -15.23 2.39
N GLN A 3 0.79 -15.46 1.18
CA GLN A 3 0.68 -14.53 0.05
C GLN A 3 -0.77 -14.10 -0.26
N TYR A 4 -1.74 -14.98 0.01
CA TYR A 4 -3.16 -14.68 -0.15
C TYR A 4 -3.67 -13.63 0.86
N ASP A 5 -3.27 -13.73 2.14
CA ASP A 5 -3.65 -12.75 3.17
C ASP A 5 -3.02 -11.38 2.88
N ASP A 6 -1.77 -11.39 2.44
CA ASP A 6 -1.02 -10.21 2.02
C ASP A 6 -1.70 -9.48 0.85
N LEU A 7 -2.09 -10.21 -0.20
CA LEU A 7 -2.85 -9.66 -1.34
C LEU A 7 -4.20 -9.11 -0.90
N LYS A 8 -4.92 -9.83 -0.03
CA LYS A 8 -6.21 -9.37 0.49
C LYS A 8 -6.08 -8.04 1.22
N ARG A 9 -5.04 -7.87 2.07
CA ARG A 9 -4.78 -6.61 2.77
C ARG A 9 -4.49 -5.47 1.81
N LEU A 10 -3.72 -5.69 0.75
CA LEU A 10 -3.50 -4.67 -0.29
C LEU A 10 -4.78 -4.28 -1.02
N VAL A 11 -5.62 -5.25 -1.39
CA VAL A 11 -6.92 -4.98 -2.04
C VAL A 11 -7.80 -4.12 -1.12
N GLU A 12 -7.87 -4.46 0.16
CA GLU A 12 -8.64 -3.70 1.16
C GLU A 12 -8.10 -2.28 1.31
N ALA A 13 -6.78 -2.11 1.33
CA ALA A 13 -6.13 -0.81 1.44
C ALA A 13 -6.40 0.08 0.21
N VAL A 14 -6.22 -0.46 -1.01
CA VAL A 14 -6.53 0.23 -2.26
C VAL A 14 -8.01 0.60 -2.32
N HIS A 15 -8.90 -0.31 -1.93
CA HIS A 15 -10.33 -0.05 -1.92
C HIS A 15 -10.73 1.04 -0.92
N ALA A 16 -10.16 1.01 0.30
CA ALA A 16 -10.38 2.04 1.31
C ALA A 16 -9.94 3.41 0.81
N TYR A 17 -8.77 3.48 0.16
CA TYR A 17 -8.28 4.73 -0.39
C TYR A 17 -9.17 5.25 -1.54
N ARG A 18 -9.57 4.40 -2.48
CA ARG A 18 -10.45 4.78 -3.60
C ARG A 18 -11.82 5.28 -3.15
N THR A 19 -12.39 4.64 -2.13
CA THR A 19 -13.76 4.94 -1.68
C THR A 19 -13.83 6.07 -0.67
N ARG A 20 -12.83 6.19 0.21
CA ARG A 20 -12.86 7.09 1.37
C ARG A 20 -11.68 8.04 1.46
N ARG A 21 -10.72 7.98 0.52
CA ARG A 21 -9.45 8.73 0.56
C ARG A 21 -8.74 8.59 1.92
N THR A 22 -8.81 7.39 2.49
CA THR A 22 -8.25 7.08 3.81
C THR A 22 -7.00 6.22 3.64
N ILE A 23 -5.96 6.55 4.41
CA ILE A 23 -4.75 5.75 4.50
C ILE A 23 -4.84 4.82 5.71
N PRO A 24 -4.63 3.50 5.54
CA PRO A 24 -4.54 2.55 6.64
C PRO A 24 -3.43 2.93 7.63
N ALA A 25 -3.64 2.66 8.92
CA ALA A 25 -2.65 2.95 9.97
C ALA A 25 -1.37 2.11 9.84
N ASP A 26 -1.48 0.96 9.18
CA ASP A 26 -0.42 -0.01 8.88
C ASP A 26 0.20 0.19 7.48
N ALA A 27 0.18 1.41 6.94
CA ALA A 27 0.69 1.72 5.59
C ALA A 27 2.14 1.28 5.36
N GLU A 28 3.02 1.37 6.37
CA GLU A 28 4.41 0.89 6.28
C GLU A 28 4.48 -0.64 6.09
N GLU A 29 3.63 -1.40 6.79
CA GLU A 29 3.56 -2.85 6.61
C GLU A 29 2.99 -3.20 5.23
N LEU A 30 2.02 -2.44 4.75
CA LEU A 30 1.46 -2.59 3.39
C LEU A 30 2.50 -2.27 2.30
N ASP A 31 3.38 -1.29 2.50
CA ASP A 31 4.50 -1.02 1.60
C ASP A 31 5.49 -2.19 1.53
N ALA A 32 5.77 -2.82 2.68
CA ALA A 32 6.60 -4.01 2.74
C ALA A 32 5.93 -5.21 2.02
N ILE A 33 4.63 -5.41 2.24
CA ILE A 33 3.83 -6.43 1.55
C ILE A 33 3.85 -6.19 0.03
N CYS A 34 3.59 -4.95 -0.38
CA CYS A 34 3.62 -4.51 -1.78
C CYS A 34 4.97 -4.82 -2.43
N THR A 35 6.07 -4.48 -1.75
CA THR A 35 7.43 -4.76 -2.25
C THR A 35 7.63 -6.26 -2.47
N ARG A 36 7.29 -7.10 -1.47
CA ARG A 36 7.41 -8.57 -1.60
C ARG A 36 6.57 -9.13 -2.73
N ILE A 37 5.36 -8.61 -2.94
CA ILE A 37 4.49 -9.07 -4.03
C ILE A 37 5.12 -8.71 -5.38
N LEU A 38 5.60 -7.48 -5.57
CA LEU A 38 6.23 -7.05 -6.82
C LEU A 38 7.56 -7.76 -7.14
N GLU A 39 8.29 -8.22 -6.11
CA GLU A 39 9.47 -9.06 -6.29
C GLU A 39 9.12 -10.45 -6.84
N ASN A 40 7.95 -10.98 -6.50
CA ASN A 40 7.48 -12.29 -6.98
C ASN A 40 6.66 -12.21 -8.27
N ASP A 41 5.82 -11.17 -8.39
CA ASP A 41 5.00 -10.84 -9.55
C ASP A 41 5.03 -9.32 -9.80
N THR A 42 5.97 -8.91 -10.65
CA THR A 42 6.20 -7.49 -10.97
C THR A 42 5.02 -6.83 -11.69
N PHE A 43 4.05 -7.61 -12.18
CA PHE A 43 2.88 -7.10 -12.91
C PHE A 43 1.59 -7.16 -12.09
N ASP A 44 1.65 -7.48 -10.80
CA ASP A 44 0.47 -7.48 -9.94
C ASP A 44 -0.18 -6.08 -9.89
N GLU A 45 -1.38 -5.98 -10.46
CA GLU A 45 -2.08 -4.69 -10.62
C GLU A 45 -2.40 -4.04 -9.28
N THR A 46 -2.69 -4.83 -8.24
CA THR A 46 -3.06 -4.31 -6.93
C THR A 46 -1.84 -3.72 -6.22
N ALA A 47 -0.71 -4.41 -6.26
CA ALA A 47 0.54 -3.93 -5.69
C ALA A 47 1.05 -2.68 -6.43
N ILE A 48 0.98 -2.66 -7.77
CA ILE A 48 1.31 -1.45 -8.55
C ILE A 48 0.43 -0.27 -8.14
N GLU A 49 -0.86 -0.51 -7.94
CA GLU A 49 -1.79 0.54 -7.54
C GLU A 49 -1.50 1.05 -6.13
N TRP A 50 -1.32 0.15 -5.16
CA TRP A 50 -0.94 0.54 -3.81
C TRP A 50 0.34 1.37 -3.80
N LYS A 51 1.37 0.94 -4.54
CA LYS A 51 2.63 1.69 -4.69
C LYS A 51 2.39 3.12 -5.16
N ARG A 52 1.54 3.32 -6.19
CA ARG A 52 1.19 4.66 -6.69
C ARG A 52 0.48 5.51 -5.64
N ILE A 53 -0.42 4.91 -4.86
CA ILE A 53 -1.12 5.59 -3.77
C ILE A 53 -0.13 6.01 -2.68
N SER A 54 0.74 5.09 -2.26
CA SER A 54 1.74 5.33 -1.23
C SER A 54 2.73 6.42 -1.66
N ASP A 55 3.28 6.33 -2.87
CA ASP A 55 4.21 7.34 -3.42
C ASP A 55 3.55 8.74 -3.47
N TYR A 56 2.31 8.83 -3.97
CA TYR A 56 1.56 10.09 -4.05
C TYR A 56 1.32 10.70 -2.66
N GLU A 57 0.88 9.89 -1.70
CA GLU A 57 0.57 10.39 -0.37
C GLU A 57 1.83 10.76 0.41
N GLN A 58 2.93 10.04 0.23
CA GLN A 58 4.21 10.41 0.81
C GLN A 58 4.71 11.74 0.22
N GLU A 59 4.56 11.97 -1.09
CA GLU A 59 4.89 13.24 -1.73
C GLU A 59 4.03 14.40 -1.21
N VAL A 60 2.71 14.20 -1.12
CA VAL A 60 1.75 15.22 -0.65
C VAL A 60 1.95 15.57 0.83
N ASN A 61 2.30 14.59 1.66
CA ASN A 61 2.38 14.74 3.10
C ASN A 61 3.81 14.97 3.63
N GLY A 62 4.81 15.15 2.75
CA GLY A 62 6.15 15.59 3.13
C GLY A 62 7.13 14.49 3.53
N GLY A 63 6.91 13.23 3.14
CA GLY A 63 7.85 12.14 3.33
C GLY A 63 7.22 10.80 3.65
N SER A 64 8.00 9.91 4.25
CA SER A 64 7.61 8.53 4.53
C SER A 64 6.70 8.39 5.75
N TRP A 65 6.06 7.22 5.87
CA TRP A 65 5.34 6.82 7.07
C TRP A 65 6.33 6.63 8.25
N PRO A 66 5.92 6.83 9.52
CA PRO A 66 4.71 7.51 10.01
C PRO A 66 4.85 9.05 10.02
N LYS A 67 3.72 9.77 9.94
CA LYS A 67 3.72 11.23 10.10
C LYS A 67 4.20 11.60 11.51
N PRO A 68 5.14 12.53 11.68
CA PRO A 68 5.37 13.12 12.99
C PRO A 68 4.10 13.86 13.43
N ASP A 69 3.65 13.60 14.66
CA ASP A 69 2.52 14.30 15.32
C ASP A 69 2.63 15.83 15.23
#